data_AF-A0AAU5UF97-F1
#
_entry.id   AF-A0AAU5UF97-F1
#
_cell.length_a   1.000
_cell.length_b   1.000
_cell.length_c   1.000
_cell.angle_alpha   90.00
_cell.angle_beta   90.00
_cell.angle_gamma   90.00
#
_symmetry.space_group_name_H-M   'P 1'
#
loop_
_entity.id
_entity.type
_entity.pdbx_description
1 polymer ?
#
loop_
_entity_poly.entity_id
_entity_poly.type
_entity_poly.pdbx_seq_one_letter_code
_entity_poly.pdbx_strand_id
1 'polypeptide(L)'
;MTAPALVVLAHGSRDPRSAATVHALIKCLREMRADLRIEASFLDHCPPTPYQVIGKLAAEGVEEVVVLPLLLSAAYHAKIDVPAVVDEARSRFPNLRIIASDVLGYDDTLLDVLDRRMRAELKDGRVRELDALVLACAGSSDSHANASVTRLARLWGQRHKLPVTAAFVCAASPSPAEAVLKWRLEGRRHVAVGSLFLAPGVLPDRAESTSRRAGAVAVSAPLGVSAEVARLVLLRYGVAGLDLLTLEPAPRPVIARPELVRTA
;
A
#
# COMPACT_ATOMS: atom_id res chain seq x y z
N MET A 1 8.73 27.60 -3.85
CA MET A 1 8.93 26.43 -2.97
C MET A 1 9.07 25.21 -3.86
N THR A 2 10.15 24.45 -3.70
CA THR A 2 10.32 23.16 -4.37
C THR A 2 9.38 22.14 -3.77
N ALA A 3 8.89 21.18 -4.55
CA ALA A 3 8.02 20.13 -4.02
C ALA A 3 8.81 19.25 -3.01
N PRO A 4 8.19 18.82 -1.90
CA PRO A 4 8.86 17.94 -0.93
C PRO A 4 9.38 16.67 -1.59
N ALA A 5 10.58 16.23 -1.25
CA ALA A 5 11.09 14.95 -1.74
C ALA A 5 10.26 13.79 -1.19
N LEU A 6 9.99 12.79 -2.02
CA LEU A 6 9.26 11.58 -1.64
C LEU A 6 10.25 10.45 -1.35
N VAL A 7 10.27 9.98 -0.11
CA VAL A 7 11.01 8.78 0.29
C VAL A 7 10.02 7.64 0.45
N VAL A 8 10.01 6.70 -0.49
CA VAL A 8 9.21 5.48 -0.39
C VAL A 8 9.91 4.50 0.54
N LEU A 9 9.26 4.14 1.63
CA LEU A 9 9.77 3.28 2.68
C LEU A 9 9.14 1.89 2.58
N ALA A 10 9.89 0.94 2.04
CA ALA A 10 9.51 -0.46 2.04
C ALA A 10 10.07 -1.16 3.30
N HIS A 11 9.45 -2.26 3.73
CA HIS A 11 10.02 -3.05 4.84
C HIS A 11 11.36 -3.69 4.45
N GLY A 12 11.49 -4.07 3.17
CA GLY A 12 12.64 -4.82 2.67
C GLY A 12 12.44 -6.33 2.78
N SER A 13 13.24 -7.07 2.02
CA SER A 13 13.17 -8.53 1.95
C SER A 13 14.53 -9.06 1.50
N ARG A 14 14.89 -10.25 1.97
CA ARG A 14 16.05 -11.00 1.44
C ARG A 14 15.81 -11.49 0.01
N ASP A 15 14.56 -11.52 -0.43
CA ASP A 15 14.22 -11.87 -1.80
C ASP A 15 14.46 -10.67 -2.74
N PRO A 16 15.40 -10.78 -3.71
CA PRO A 16 15.74 -9.67 -4.59
C PRO A 16 14.57 -9.21 -5.48
N ARG A 17 13.57 -10.07 -5.73
CA ARG A 17 12.38 -9.71 -6.51
C ARG A 17 11.54 -8.63 -5.81
N SER A 18 11.59 -8.58 -4.48
CA SER A 18 10.90 -7.56 -3.70
C SER A 18 11.52 -6.17 -3.94
N ALA A 19 12.84 -6.05 -3.75
CA ALA A 19 13.57 -4.82 -4.01
C ALA A 19 13.45 -4.39 -5.48
N ALA A 20 13.53 -5.33 -6.42
CA ALA A 20 13.33 -5.06 -7.85
C ALA A 20 11.94 -4.47 -8.14
N THR A 21 10.89 -4.96 -7.47
CA THR A 21 9.53 -4.43 -7.60
C THR A 21 9.43 -3.00 -7.07
N VAL A 22 10.05 -2.71 -5.92
CA VAL A 22 10.10 -1.34 -5.36
C VAL A 22 10.84 -0.40 -6.31
N HIS A 23 12.01 -0.78 -6.82
CA HIS A 23 12.76 0.05 -7.77
C HIS A 23 12.00 0.28 -9.08
N ALA A 24 11.29 -0.73 -9.58
CA ALA A 24 10.42 -0.58 -10.74
C ALA A 24 9.25 0.37 -10.47
N LEU A 25 8.69 0.37 -9.25
CA LEU A 25 7.68 1.34 -8.83
C LEU A 25 8.24 2.77 -8.79
N ILE A 26 9.44 2.97 -8.25
CA ILE A 26 10.13 4.28 -8.27
C ILE A 26 10.33 4.78 -9.69
N LYS A 27 10.74 3.89 -10.61
CA LYS A 27 10.89 4.25 -12.03
C LYS A 27 9.56 4.75 -12.61
N CYS A 28 8.47 3.99 -12.39
CA CYS A 28 7.13 4.39 -12.83
C CYS A 28 6.69 5.73 -12.22
N LEU A 29 6.96 5.96 -10.94
CA LEU A 29 6.66 7.23 -10.28
C LEU A 29 7.43 8.42 -10.88
N ARG A 30 8.72 8.24 -11.18
CA ARG A 30 9.56 9.26 -11.81
C ARG A 30 9.13 9.55 -13.26
N GLU A 31 8.64 8.55 -13.99
CA GLU A 31 8.04 8.74 -15.31
C GLU A 31 6.74 9.55 -15.23
N MET A 32 5.94 9.34 -14.19
CA MET A 32 4.69 10.09 -13.96
C MET A 32 4.91 11.51 -13.42
N ARG A 33 5.97 11.72 -12.65
CA ARG A 33 6.30 12.97 -11.96
C ARG A 33 7.80 13.25 -12.02
N ALA A 34 8.26 13.66 -13.20
CA ALA A 34 9.66 13.99 -13.46
C ALA A 34 10.16 15.19 -12.65
N ASP A 35 9.25 16.02 -12.14
CA ASP A 35 9.50 17.16 -11.28
C ASP A 35 9.78 16.78 -9.82
N LEU A 36 9.44 15.55 -9.40
CA LEU A 36 9.60 15.12 -8.01
C LEU A 36 10.91 14.37 -7.80
N ARG A 37 11.60 14.71 -6.70
CA ARG A 37 12.70 13.90 -6.18
C ARG A 37 12.12 12.70 -5.43
N ILE A 38 12.21 11.52 -6.02
CA ILE A 38 11.63 10.28 -5.48
C ILE A 38 12.75 9.29 -5.20
N GLU A 39 12.87 8.79 -3.98
CA GLU A 39 13.90 7.81 -3.59
C GLU A 39 13.27 6.59 -2.89
N ALA A 40 13.88 5.41 -3.07
CA ALA A 40 13.52 4.21 -2.31
C ALA A 40 14.40 4.08 -1.07
N SER A 41 13.79 3.61 0.01
CA SER A 41 14.48 3.21 1.24
C SER A 41 13.85 1.94 1.81
N PHE A 42 14.63 1.22 2.60
CA PHE A 42 14.21 -0.06 3.19
C PHE A 42 14.51 -0.08 4.70
N LEU A 43 13.58 -0.63 5.47
CA LEU A 43 13.76 -0.79 6.92
C LEU A 43 14.80 -1.85 7.27
N ASP A 44 14.77 -2.98 6.57
CA ASP A 44 15.67 -4.11 6.80
C ASP A 44 16.07 -4.78 5.47
N HIS A 45 17.04 -5.69 5.54
CA HIS A 45 17.43 -6.68 4.54
C HIS A 45 18.07 -6.16 3.25
N CYS A 46 17.85 -4.91 2.86
CA CYS A 46 18.51 -4.33 1.71
C CYS A 46 18.81 -2.83 1.92
N PRO A 47 19.93 -2.31 1.39
CA PRO A 47 20.19 -0.88 1.35
C PRO A 47 19.39 -0.21 0.20
N PRO A 48 19.23 1.13 0.21
CA PRO A 48 19.68 2.05 1.27
C PRO A 48 18.69 2.15 2.43
N THR A 49 19.20 2.45 3.63
CA THR A 49 18.37 2.71 4.82
C THR A 49 17.68 4.07 4.69
N PRO A 50 16.53 4.31 5.38
CA PRO A 50 15.87 5.61 5.39
C PRO A 50 16.82 6.74 5.81
N TYR A 51 17.68 6.52 6.80
CA TYR A 51 18.63 7.53 7.27
C TYR A 51 19.71 7.87 6.24
N GLN A 52 20.18 6.88 5.46
CA GLN A 52 21.13 7.12 4.38
C GLN A 52 20.50 7.97 3.27
N VAL A 53 19.26 7.65 2.89
CA VAL A 53 18.54 8.41 1.86
C VAL A 53 18.25 9.83 2.32
N ILE A 54 17.70 10.00 3.52
CA ILE A 54 17.36 11.33 4.06
C ILE A 54 18.63 12.16 4.26
N GLY A 55 19.72 11.58 4.76
CA GLY A 55 20.98 12.29 4.91
C GLY A 55 21.58 12.74 3.58
N LYS A 56 21.45 11.93 2.53
CA LYS A 56 21.83 12.33 1.17
C LYS A 56 20.97 13.51 0.69
N LEU A 57 19.65 13.45 0.86
CA LEU A 57 18.74 14.54 0.47
C LEU A 57 19.07 15.83 1.23
N ALA A 58 19.36 15.74 2.52
CA ALA A 58 19.79 16.87 3.34
C ALA A 58 21.07 17.51 2.80
N ALA A 59 22.07 16.71 2.45
CA ALA A 59 23.33 17.19 1.86
C ALA A 59 23.14 17.83 0.47
N GLU A 60 22.10 17.41 -0.28
CA GLU A 60 21.70 17.98 -1.56
C GLU A 60 20.85 19.28 -1.41
N GLY A 61 20.61 19.74 -0.17
CA GLY A 61 19.87 20.98 0.10
C GLY A 61 18.34 20.82 0.07
N VAL A 62 17.83 19.59 0.20
CA VAL A 62 16.38 19.36 0.35
C VAL A 62 15.93 19.80 1.74
N GLU A 63 14.89 20.64 1.79
CA GLU A 63 14.33 21.18 3.04
C GLU A 63 13.14 20.36 3.55
N GLU A 64 12.38 19.71 2.67
CA GLU A 64 11.12 19.03 2.99
C GLU A 64 11.09 17.60 2.44
N VAL A 65 10.69 16.65 3.28
CA VAL A 65 10.62 15.22 2.96
C VAL A 65 9.30 14.62 3.43
N VAL A 66 8.64 13.90 2.53
CA VAL A 66 7.51 13.03 2.83
C VAL A 66 7.98 11.57 2.78
N VAL A 67 7.89 10.88 3.90
CA VAL A 67 8.15 9.45 4.01
C VAL A 67 6.84 8.70 3.79
N LEU A 68 6.77 7.86 2.76
CA LEU A 68 5.59 7.08 2.43
C LEU A 68 5.82 5.59 2.71
N PRO A 69 5.11 5.01 3.69
CA PRO A 69 5.20 3.58 3.97
C PRO A 69 4.51 2.76 2.87
N LEU A 70 5.28 1.91 2.19
CA LEU A 70 4.80 1.02 1.15
C LEU A 70 4.16 -0.24 1.76
N LEU A 71 3.13 -0.04 2.59
CA LEU A 71 2.40 -1.06 3.34
C LEU A 71 0.92 -1.06 2.92
N LEU A 72 0.36 -2.24 2.63
CA LEU A 72 -1.07 -2.36 2.31
C LEU A 72 -1.97 -2.30 3.54
N SER A 73 -1.42 -2.54 4.73
CA SER A 73 -2.17 -2.57 5.98
C SER A 73 -1.50 -1.70 7.03
N ALA A 74 -2.31 -0.96 7.79
CA ALA A 74 -1.90 -0.19 8.96
C ALA A 74 -1.69 -1.07 10.21
N ALA A 75 -1.12 -2.27 10.02
CA ALA A 75 -0.81 -3.20 11.12
C ALA A 75 0.43 -2.72 11.90
N TYR A 76 0.90 -3.52 12.86
CA TYR A 76 2.03 -3.23 13.76
C TYR A 76 3.17 -2.37 13.15
N HIS A 77 3.71 -2.76 12.00
CA HIS A 77 4.81 -2.04 11.33
C HIS A 77 4.47 -0.58 10.97
N ALA A 78 3.22 -0.30 10.60
CA ALA A 78 2.77 1.06 10.33
C ALA A 78 2.60 1.90 11.60
N LYS A 79 2.24 1.26 12.72
CA LYS A 79 1.95 1.93 13.99
C LYS A 79 3.19 2.17 14.85
N ILE A 80 4.25 1.39 14.63
CA ILE A 80 5.46 1.41 15.48
C ILE A 80 6.69 1.77 14.65
N ASP A 81 7.02 0.99 13.62
CA ASP A 81 8.31 1.12 12.94
C ASP A 81 8.40 2.43 12.14
N VAL A 82 7.33 2.81 11.44
CA VAL A 82 7.30 4.04 10.64
C VAL A 82 7.45 5.29 11.52
N PRO A 83 6.64 5.48 12.59
CA PRO A 83 6.85 6.60 13.51
C PRO A 83 8.25 6.65 14.10
N ALA A 84 8.80 5.51 14.55
CA ALA A 84 10.14 5.44 15.11
C ALA A 84 11.22 5.91 14.12
N VAL A 85 11.12 5.48 12.86
CA VAL A 85 12.05 5.90 11.80
C VAL A 85 11.95 7.39 11.52
N VAL A 86 10.74 7.95 11.51
CA VAL A 86 10.51 9.37 11.23
C VAL A 86 11.02 10.23 12.39
N ASP A 87 10.74 9.86 13.63
CA ASP A 87 11.19 10.59 14.81
C ASP A 87 12.71 10.55 14.97
N GLU A 88 13.32 9.40 14.68
CA GLU A 88 14.78 9.29 14.63
C GLU A 88 15.37 10.12 13.49
N ALA A 89 14.76 10.11 12.30
CA ALA A 89 15.22 10.93 11.19
C ALA A 89 15.14 12.43 11.50
N ARG A 90 14.05 12.89 12.15
CA ARG A 90 13.91 14.29 12.62
C ARG A 90 15.00 14.66 13.62
N SER A 91 15.33 13.75 14.53
CA SER A 91 16.40 13.96 15.52
C SER A 91 17.78 14.06 14.87
N ARG A 92 18.04 13.24 13.84
CA ARG A 92 19.31 13.22 13.10
C ARG A 92 19.47 14.41 12.14
N PHE A 93 18.37 14.93 11.61
CA PHE A 93 18.34 15.97 10.57
C PHE A 93 17.41 17.12 10.96
N PRO A 94 17.75 17.92 12.00
CA PRO A 94 16.83 18.91 12.59
C PRO A 94 16.45 20.06 11.66
N ASN A 95 17.23 20.30 10.59
CA ASN A 95 16.94 21.33 9.60
C ASN A 95 15.97 20.86 8.50
N LEU A 96 15.61 19.58 8.46
CA LEU A 96 14.67 19.03 7.49
C LEU A 96 13.27 18.91 8.10
N ARG A 97 12.26 19.39 7.37
CA ARG A 97 10.86 19.13 7.67
C ARG A 97 10.50 17.74 7.15
N ILE A 98 10.47 16.77 8.04
CA ILE A 98 10.15 15.37 7.71
C ILE A 98 8.75 15.05 8.23
N ILE A 99 7.88 14.55 7.37
CA ILE A 99 6.57 14.02 7.75
C ILE A 99 6.37 12.62 7.17
N ALA A 100 5.44 11.87 7.75
CA ALA A 100 5.02 10.58 7.20
C ALA A 100 3.64 10.73 6.55
N SER A 101 3.43 10.08 5.40
CA SER A 101 2.08 9.88 4.90
C SER A 101 1.41 8.71 5.62
N ASP A 102 0.10 8.59 5.42
CA ASP A 102 -0.59 7.32 5.65
C ASP A 102 0.06 6.20 4.83
N VAL A 103 -0.15 4.96 5.28
CA VAL A 103 0.21 3.76 4.50
C VAL A 103 -0.50 3.76 3.15
N LEU A 104 0.02 3.00 2.20
CA LEU A 104 -0.64 2.81 0.89
C LEU A 104 -2.11 2.37 1.08
N GLY A 105 -2.32 1.38 1.94
CA GLY A 105 -3.66 0.91 2.31
C GLY A 105 -4.34 0.05 1.25
N TYR A 106 -5.49 -0.52 1.62
CA TYR A 106 -6.37 -1.25 0.70
C TYR A 106 -7.39 -0.30 0.07
N ASP A 107 -6.94 0.42 -0.95
CA ASP A 107 -7.81 1.27 -1.76
C ASP A 107 -8.57 0.44 -2.81
N ASP A 108 -9.81 0.82 -3.13
CA ASP A 108 -10.66 0.11 -4.09
C ASP A 108 -10.03 0.06 -5.50
N THR A 109 -9.16 1.03 -5.84
CA THR A 109 -8.39 1.02 -7.11
C THR A 109 -7.45 -0.17 -7.24
N LEU A 110 -7.03 -0.79 -6.13
CA LEU A 110 -6.23 -2.02 -6.15
C LEU A 110 -7.02 -3.22 -6.67
N LEU A 111 -8.36 -3.17 -6.61
CA LEU A 111 -9.21 -4.22 -7.19
C LEU A 111 -9.10 -4.25 -8.71
N ASP A 112 -8.88 -3.10 -9.38
CA ASP A 112 -8.67 -3.07 -10.83
C ASP A 112 -7.36 -3.76 -11.22
N VAL A 113 -6.32 -3.57 -10.40
CA VAL A 113 -5.04 -4.27 -10.56
C VAL A 113 -5.25 -5.76 -10.39
N LEU A 114 -5.91 -6.16 -9.29
CA LEU A 114 -6.22 -7.55 -9.01
C LEU A 114 -7.03 -8.20 -10.14
N ASP A 115 -8.04 -7.52 -10.66
CA ASP A 115 -8.87 -7.99 -11.78
C ASP A 115 -8.01 -8.29 -13.01
N ARG A 116 -7.07 -7.41 -13.35
CA ARG A 116 -6.16 -7.65 -14.48
C ARG A 116 -5.23 -8.82 -14.23
N ARG A 117 -4.67 -8.95 -13.02
CA ARG A 117 -3.81 -10.10 -12.67
C ARG A 117 -4.59 -11.40 -12.74
N MET A 118 -5.80 -11.43 -12.19
CA MET A 118 -6.70 -12.58 -12.24
C MET A 118 -7.05 -12.95 -13.68
N ARG A 119 -7.44 -11.99 -14.52
CA ARG A 119 -7.78 -12.25 -15.93
C ARG A 119 -6.61 -12.79 -16.73
N ALA A 120 -5.39 -12.32 -16.47
CA ALA A 120 -4.19 -12.85 -17.11
C ALA A 120 -4.00 -14.34 -16.77
N GLU A 121 -4.01 -14.69 -15.48
CA GLU A 121 -3.85 -16.09 -15.04
C GLU A 121 -4.96 -17.02 -15.53
N LEU A 122 -6.21 -16.56 -15.48
CA LEU A 122 -7.35 -17.36 -15.94
C LEU A 122 -7.25 -17.64 -17.46
N LYS A 123 -6.79 -16.65 -18.23
CA LYS A 123 -6.55 -16.81 -19.67
C LYS A 123 -5.43 -17.82 -19.94
N ASP A 124 -4.31 -17.70 -19.24
CA ASP A 124 -3.16 -18.59 -19.41
C ASP A 124 -3.47 -20.02 -18.99
N GLY A 125 -4.23 -20.19 -17.90
CA GLY A 125 -4.76 -21.47 -17.44
C GLY A 125 -5.94 -22.02 -18.24
N ARG A 126 -6.42 -21.29 -19.26
CA ARG A 126 -7.62 -21.62 -20.08
C ARG A 126 -8.88 -21.90 -19.23
N VAL A 127 -8.98 -21.23 -18.08
CA VAL A 127 -10.11 -21.34 -17.15
C VAL A 127 -11.24 -20.45 -17.66
N ARG A 128 -12.39 -21.04 -17.95
CA ARG A 128 -13.55 -20.34 -18.54
C ARG A 128 -14.58 -19.88 -17.53
N GLU A 129 -14.61 -20.51 -16.36
CA GLU A 129 -15.60 -20.31 -15.33
C GLU A 129 -14.91 -20.19 -13.97
N LEU A 130 -15.49 -19.37 -13.09
CA LEU A 130 -15.03 -19.20 -11.72
C LEU A 130 -16.24 -19.29 -10.79
N ASP A 131 -16.17 -20.19 -9.81
CA ASP A 131 -17.25 -20.43 -8.85
C ASP A 131 -17.05 -19.63 -7.56
N ALA A 132 -15.79 -19.41 -7.16
CA ALA A 132 -15.42 -18.66 -5.97
C ALA A 132 -14.00 -18.11 -6.06
N LEU A 133 -13.73 -17.07 -5.27
CA LEU A 133 -12.40 -16.52 -5.10
C LEU A 133 -11.95 -16.57 -3.63
N VAL A 134 -10.67 -16.78 -3.42
CA VAL A 134 -9.99 -16.54 -2.14
C VAL A 134 -9.07 -15.34 -2.30
N LEU A 135 -9.19 -14.31 -1.45
CA LEU A 135 -8.22 -13.23 -1.41
C LEU A 135 -7.14 -13.53 -0.37
N ALA A 136 -5.96 -13.90 -0.84
CA ALA A 136 -4.81 -14.20 -0.01
C ALA A 136 -4.00 -12.93 0.29
N CYS A 137 -3.71 -12.69 1.55
CA CYS A 137 -2.78 -11.65 2.01
C CYS A 137 -1.87 -12.22 3.11
N ALA A 138 -0.92 -11.42 3.60
CA ALA A 138 -0.01 -11.86 4.66
C ALA A 138 -0.76 -12.29 5.93
N GLY A 139 -1.72 -11.47 6.38
CA GLY A 139 -2.36 -11.62 7.68
C GLY A 139 -1.63 -10.89 8.80
N SER A 140 -2.37 -10.51 9.83
CA SER A 140 -1.86 -9.77 10.98
C SER A 140 -2.47 -10.28 12.28
N SER A 141 -1.79 -10.07 13.40
CA SER A 141 -2.39 -10.19 14.73
C SER A 141 -3.40 -9.06 15.03
N ASP A 142 -3.36 -7.96 14.28
CA ASP A 142 -4.34 -6.88 14.37
C ASP A 142 -5.63 -7.27 13.63
N SER A 143 -6.73 -7.42 14.36
CA SER A 143 -8.03 -7.78 13.80
C SER A 143 -8.59 -6.72 12.84
N HIS A 144 -8.26 -5.44 13.02
CA HIS A 144 -8.72 -4.35 12.14
C HIS A 144 -8.04 -4.42 10.77
N ALA A 145 -6.76 -4.81 10.75
CA ALA A 145 -6.03 -5.08 9.51
C ALA A 145 -6.71 -6.20 8.70
N ASN A 146 -7.04 -7.31 9.36
CA ASN A 146 -7.71 -8.45 8.72
C ASN A 146 -9.15 -8.12 8.30
N ALA A 147 -9.86 -7.27 9.07
CA ALA A 147 -11.19 -6.79 8.73
C ALA A 147 -11.20 -5.97 7.44
N SER A 148 -10.15 -5.18 7.19
CA SER A 148 -9.99 -4.40 5.96
C SER A 148 -9.91 -5.31 4.73
N VAL A 149 -9.17 -6.42 4.82
CA VAL A 149 -9.09 -7.42 3.75
C VAL A 149 -10.44 -8.13 3.55
N THR A 150 -11.15 -8.43 4.64
CA THR A 150 -12.49 -9.02 4.60
C THR A 150 -13.49 -8.08 3.91
N ARG A 151 -13.39 -6.77 4.14
CA ARG A 151 -14.19 -5.77 3.42
C ARG A 151 -13.86 -5.76 1.94
N LEU A 152 -12.58 -5.78 1.57
CA LEU A 152 -12.14 -5.81 0.17
C LEU A 152 -12.63 -7.07 -0.56
N ALA A 153 -12.62 -8.23 0.12
CA ALA A 153 -13.21 -9.47 -0.39
C ALA A 153 -14.70 -9.32 -0.71
N ARG A 154 -15.47 -8.71 0.19
CA ARG A 154 -16.91 -8.44 -0.05
C ARG A 154 -17.12 -7.51 -1.24
N LEU A 155 -16.33 -6.43 -1.35
CA LEU A 155 -16.43 -5.48 -2.47
C LEU A 155 -16.12 -6.15 -3.81
N TRP A 156 -15.04 -6.94 -3.87
CA TRP A 156 -14.73 -7.72 -5.07
C TRP A 156 -15.87 -8.69 -5.42
N GLY A 157 -16.40 -9.40 -4.42
CA GLY A 157 -17.51 -10.34 -4.62
C GLY A 157 -18.79 -9.68 -5.13
N GLN A 158 -19.09 -8.47 -4.65
CA GLN A 158 -20.21 -7.67 -5.15
C GLN A 158 -20.01 -7.25 -6.62
N ARG A 159 -18.79 -6.82 -6.99
CA ARG A 159 -18.44 -6.40 -8.36
C ARG A 159 -18.60 -7.54 -9.36
N HIS A 160 -18.19 -8.75 -8.98
CA HIS A 160 -18.14 -9.91 -9.88
C HIS A 160 -19.29 -10.91 -9.67
N LYS A 161 -20.19 -10.65 -8.72
CA LYS A 161 -21.30 -11.54 -8.35
C LYS A 161 -20.83 -12.96 -8.01
N LEU A 162 -19.70 -13.03 -7.31
CA LEU A 162 -19.08 -14.28 -6.88
C LEU A 162 -18.80 -14.25 -5.38
N PRO A 163 -18.90 -15.39 -4.69
CA PRO A 163 -18.54 -15.46 -3.29
C PRO A 163 -17.02 -15.42 -3.15
N VAL A 164 -16.58 -14.61 -2.18
CA VAL A 164 -15.17 -14.34 -1.92
C VAL A 164 -14.90 -14.47 -0.43
N THR A 165 -13.82 -15.14 -0.09
CA THR A 165 -13.36 -15.26 1.31
C THR A 165 -11.95 -14.69 1.43
N ALA A 166 -11.72 -13.86 2.44
CA ALA A 166 -10.37 -13.44 2.81
C ALA A 166 -9.62 -14.58 3.47
N ALA A 167 -8.33 -14.73 3.14
CA ALA A 167 -7.44 -15.72 3.71
C ALA A 167 -6.06 -15.14 4.00
N PHE A 168 -5.39 -15.73 4.98
CA PHE A 168 -4.22 -15.15 5.63
C PHE A 168 -3.10 -16.17 5.68
N VAL A 169 -1.92 -15.83 5.14
CA VAL A 169 -0.78 -16.76 5.10
C VAL A 169 -0.20 -17.02 6.50
N CYS A 170 -0.29 -16.04 7.39
CA CYS A 170 0.15 -16.13 8.77
C CYS A 170 -0.76 -15.29 9.71
N ALA A 171 -0.58 -15.48 11.02
CA ALA A 171 -1.18 -14.72 12.12
C ALA A 171 -2.73 -14.71 12.23
N ALA A 172 -3.45 -15.19 11.21
CA ALA A 172 -4.89 -15.31 11.20
C ALA A 172 -5.34 -16.51 10.35
N SER A 173 -6.62 -16.85 10.47
CA SER A 173 -7.26 -17.96 9.74
C SER A 173 -8.49 -17.45 8.98
N PRO A 174 -8.90 -18.13 7.89
CA PRO A 174 -8.29 -19.33 7.32
C PRO A 174 -7.02 -19.03 6.51
N SER A 175 -6.15 -20.02 6.36
CA SER A 175 -5.08 -19.98 5.36
C SER A 175 -5.65 -20.08 3.94
N PRO A 176 -4.90 -19.62 2.90
CA PRO A 176 -5.37 -19.71 1.52
C PRO A 176 -5.73 -21.15 1.10
N ALA A 177 -4.93 -22.14 1.52
CA ALA A 177 -5.21 -23.54 1.25
C ALA A 177 -6.47 -24.04 1.95
N GLU A 178 -6.68 -23.70 3.24
CA GLU A 178 -7.91 -24.08 3.97
C GLU A 178 -9.15 -23.46 3.33
N ALA A 179 -9.08 -22.20 2.91
CA ALA A 179 -10.18 -21.52 2.24
C ALA A 179 -10.52 -22.18 0.89
N VAL A 180 -9.51 -22.56 0.10
CA VAL A 180 -9.72 -23.31 -1.15
C VAL A 180 -10.35 -24.67 -0.87
N LEU A 181 -9.80 -25.45 0.09
CA LEU A 181 -10.35 -26.76 0.44
C LEU A 181 -11.79 -26.67 0.92
N LYS A 182 -12.11 -25.68 1.76
CA LYS A 182 -13.48 -25.43 2.21
C LYS A 182 -14.43 -25.23 1.03
N TRP A 183 -14.07 -24.36 0.08
CA TRP A 183 -14.91 -24.13 -1.10
C TRP A 183 -15.10 -25.39 -1.95
N ARG A 184 -14.06 -26.22 -2.08
CA ARG A 184 -14.16 -27.50 -2.80
C ARG A 184 -15.06 -28.50 -2.09
N LEU A 185 -15.01 -28.57 -0.76
CA LEU A 185 -15.92 -29.40 0.05
C LEU A 185 -17.39 -28.96 -0.09
N GLU A 186 -17.63 -27.67 -0.32
CA GLU A 186 -18.96 -27.13 -0.63
C GLU A 186 -19.37 -27.34 -2.10
N GLY A 187 -18.61 -28.11 -2.88
CA GLY A 187 -18.95 -28.50 -4.26
C GLY A 187 -18.46 -27.53 -5.36
N ARG A 188 -17.71 -26.49 -5.00
CA ARG A 188 -17.15 -25.53 -5.98
C ARG A 188 -15.94 -26.13 -6.68
N ARG A 189 -15.95 -26.14 -8.01
CA ARG A 189 -14.91 -26.81 -8.81
C ARG A 189 -13.86 -25.84 -9.32
N HIS A 190 -14.25 -24.60 -9.61
CA HIS A 190 -13.38 -23.55 -10.14
C HIS A 190 -13.11 -22.47 -9.09
N VAL A 191 -12.24 -22.78 -8.14
CA VAL A 191 -11.83 -21.85 -7.08
C VAL A 191 -10.48 -21.25 -7.47
N ALA A 192 -10.37 -19.92 -7.50
CA ALA A 192 -9.10 -19.25 -7.75
C ALA A 192 -8.67 -18.39 -6.56
N VAL A 193 -7.40 -17.97 -6.56
CA VAL A 193 -6.83 -17.17 -5.48
C VAL A 193 -6.27 -15.86 -6.02
N GLY A 194 -6.77 -14.75 -5.48
CA GLY A 194 -6.25 -13.41 -5.73
C GLY A 194 -5.17 -13.04 -4.71
N SER A 195 -4.02 -12.55 -5.19
CA SER A 195 -2.84 -12.24 -4.38
C SER A 195 -2.79 -10.75 -4.02
N LEU A 196 -3.13 -10.42 -2.77
CA LEU A 196 -3.04 -9.07 -2.20
C LEU A 196 -1.67 -8.83 -1.56
N PHE A 197 -0.63 -8.92 -2.37
CA PHE A 197 0.75 -8.60 -2.01
C PHE A 197 1.29 -7.57 -3.00
N LEU A 198 2.17 -6.66 -2.55
CA LEU A 198 2.76 -5.67 -3.45
C LEU A 198 3.87 -6.25 -4.33
N ALA A 199 4.66 -7.18 -3.81
CA ALA A 199 5.80 -7.74 -4.52
C ALA A 199 5.90 -9.26 -4.32
N PRO A 200 6.57 -9.98 -5.24
CA PRO A 200 6.92 -11.39 -5.05
C PRO A 200 7.82 -11.59 -3.82
N GLY A 201 7.83 -12.83 -3.30
CA GLY A 201 8.60 -13.17 -2.11
C GLY A 201 8.06 -14.40 -1.39
N VAL A 202 8.63 -14.71 -0.22
CA VAL A 202 8.34 -15.93 0.53
C VAL A 202 6.85 -16.13 0.85
N LEU A 203 6.15 -15.08 1.30
CA LEU A 203 4.73 -15.17 1.65
C LEU A 203 3.80 -15.37 0.44
N PRO A 204 3.85 -14.55 -0.64
CA PRO A 204 3.04 -14.80 -1.82
C PRO A 204 3.39 -16.13 -2.49
N ASP A 205 4.67 -16.53 -2.54
CA ASP A 205 5.08 -17.82 -3.11
C ASP A 205 4.50 -18.99 -2.29
N ARG A 206 4.50 -18.87 -0.96
CA ARG A 206 3.85 -19.86 -0.09
C ARG A 206 2.34 -19.90 -0.32
N ALA A 207 1.69 -18.74 -0.40
CA ALA A 207 0.27 -18.63 -0.68
C ALA A 207 -0.08 -19.33 -2.00
N GLU A 208 0.68 -19.07 -3.05
CA GLU A 208 0.51 -19.71 -4.36
C GLU A 208 0.71 -21.22 -4.28
N SER A 209 1.87 -21.65 -3.79
CA SER A 209 2.26 -23.06 -3.73
C SER A 209 1.23 -23.89 -2.95
N THR A 210 0.80 -23.40 -1.79
CA THR A 210 -0.21 -24.07 -0.94
C THR A 210 -1.60 -24.07 -1.57
N SER A 211 -2.02 -22.97 -2.18
CA SER A 211 -3.33 -22.88 -2.85
C SER A 211 -3.44 -23.78 -4.07
N ARG A 212 -2.38 -23.86 -4.89
CA ARG A 212 -2.34 -24.78 -6.05
C ARG A 212 -2.42 -26.23 -5.58
N ARG A 213 -1.70 -26.62 -4.53
CA ARG A 213 -1.81 -27.97 -3.93
C ARG A 213 -3.20 -28.27 -3.39
N ALA A 214 -3.92 -27.27 -2.87
CA ALA A 214 -5.30 -27.40 -2.40
C ALA A 214 -6.32 -27.53 -3.55
N GLY A 215 -5.90 -27.35 -4.80
CA GLY A 215 -6.73 -27.47 -6.00
C GLY A 215 -7.28 -26.15 -6.53
N ALA A 216 -6.63 -25.02 -6.24
CA ALA A 216 -6.95 -23.76 -6.90
C ALA A 216 -6.65 -23.84 -8.41
N VAL A 217 -7.61 -23.43 -9.24
CA VAL A 217 -7.48 -23.48 -10.71
C VAL A 217 -6.59 -22.37 -11.27
N ALA A 218 -6.44 -21.27 -10.53
CA ALA A 218 -5.56 -20.16 -10.84
C ALA A 218 -5.14 -19.43 -9.56
N VAL A 219 -3.96 -18.83 -9.56
CA VAL A 219 -3.48 -17.94 -8.51
C VAL A 219 -2.87 -16.71 -9.15
N SER A 220 -3.38 -15.52 -8.87
CA SER A 220 -2.84 -14.27 -9.44
C SER A 220 -1.41 -14.02 -9.00
N ALA A 221 -0.62 -13.46 -9.91
CA ALA A 221 0.58 -12.74 -9.51
C ALA A 221 0.24 -11.64 -8.46
N PRO A 222 1.20 -11.23 -7.62
CA PRO A 222 1.08 -10.06 -6.76
C PRO A 222 0.64 -8.81 -7.55
N LEU A 223 0.12 -7.80 -6.85
CA LEU A 223 -0.31 -6.53 -7.45
C LEU A 223 0.82 -5.92 -8.31
N GLY A 224 2.04 -5.93 -7.77
CA GLY A 224 3.23 -5.49 -8.47
C GLY A 224 3.19 -4.00 -8.81
N VAL A 225 4.02 -3.62 -9.78
CA VAL A 225 3.98 -2.27 -10.34
C VAL A 225 2.79 -2.14 -11.29
N SER A 226 2.03 -1.08 -11.11
CA SER A 226 0.93 -0.65 -11.98
C SER A 226 0.71 0.85 -11.85
N ALA A 227 0.05 1.45 -12.85
CA ALA A 227 -0.27 2.87 -12.82
C ALA A 227 -1.17 3.23 -11.63
N GLU A 228 -2.05 2.34 -11.18
CA GLU A 228 -2.95 2.52 -10.05
C GLU A 228 -2.19 2.53 -8.73
N VAL A 229 -1.24 1.59 -8.55
CA VAL A 229 -0.36 1.59 -7.37
C VAL A 229 0.47 2.87 -7.34
N ALA A 230 1.03 3.30 -8.47
CA ALA A 230 1.79 4.54 -8.56
C ALA A 230 0.92 5.78 -8.29
N ARG A 231 -0.30 5.85 -8.84
CA ARG A 231 -1.26 6.92 -8.56
C ARG A 231 -1.65 6.98 -7.09
N LEU A 232 -1.84 5.82 -6.46
CA LEU A 232 -2.16 5.74 -5.04
C LEU A 232 -1.01 6.24 -4.17
N VAL A 233 0.24 5.91 -4.51
CA VAL A 233 1.42 6.50 -3.87
C VAL A 233 1.42 8.02 -4.01
N LEU A 234 1.20 8.55 -5.21
CA LEU A 234 1.15 10.00 -5.45
C LEU A 234 -0.02 10.68 -4.72
N LEU A 235 -1.16 10.00 -4.57
CA LEU A 235 -2.30 10.48 -3.80
C LEU A 235 -1.95 10.61 -2.32
N ARG A 236 -1.37 9.56 -1.71
CA ARG A 236 -0.94 9.57 -0.31
C ARG A 236 0.14 10.63 -0.06
N TYR A 237 1.08 10.76 -0.99
CA TYR A 237 2.07 11.83 -0.98
C TYR A 237 1.42 13.22 -1.04
N GLY A 238 0.48 13.43 -1.95
CA GLY A 238 -0.20 14.72 -2.12
C GLY A 238 -0.99 15.13 -0.88
N VAL A 239 -1.71 14.20 -0.26
CA VAL A 239 -2.44 14.44 0.99
C VAL A 239 -1.47 14.81 2.11
N ALA A 240 -0.40 14.04 2.32
CA ALA A 240 0.59 14.34 3.34
C ALA A 240 1.29 15.69 3.09
N GLY A 241 1.58 16.01 1.82
CA GLY A 241 2.18 17.29 1.46
C GLY A 241 1.35 18.51 1.85
N LEU A 242 0.03 18.39 2.03
CA LEU A 242 -0.81 19.48 2.53
C LEU A 242 -0.43 19.88 3.97
N ASP A 243 0.04 18.94 4.79
CA ASP A 243 0.45 19.21 6.16
C ASP A 243 1.78 20.00 6.23
N LEU A 244 2.53 20.04 5.12
CA LEU A 244 3.73 20.88 5.00
C LEU A 244 3.40 22.32 4.59
N LEU A 245 2.24 22.53 3.98
CA LEU A 245 1.78 23.88 3.64
C LEU A 245 1.40 24.60 4.93
N THR A 246 2.15 25.64 5.28
CA THR A 246 1.70 26.62 6.27
C THR A 246 0.53 27.39 5.67
N LEU A 247 -0.69 26.91 5.90
CA LEU A 247 -1.87 27.73 5.73
C LEU A 247 -1.88 28.74 6.88
N GLU A 248 -1.29 29.92 6.66
CA GLU A 248 -1.60 31.08 7.49
C GLU A 248 -3.13 31.19 7.57
N PRO A 249 -3.74 31.17 8.76
CA PRO A 249 -5.18 31.36 8.86
C PRO A 249 -5.50 32.72 8.26
N ALA A 250 -6.33 32.73 7.21
CA ALA A 250 -6.74 33.97 6.56
C ALA A 250 -7.20 34.97 7.64
N PRO A 251 -6.74 36.23 7.59
CA PRO A 251 -7.12 37.22 8.58
C PRO A 251 -8.64 37.29 8.62
N ARG A 252 -9.22 37.00 9.80
CA ARG A 252 -10.67 37.13 10.01
C ARG A 252 -11.05 38.55 9.62
N PRO A 253 -12.03 38.76 8.72
CA PRO A 253 -12.48 40.12 8.42
C PRO A 253 -12.95 40.75 9.72
N VAL A 254 -12.32 41.86 10.10
CA VAL A 254 -12.77 42.70 11.20
C VAL A 254 -14.09 43.30 10.76
N ILE A 255 -15.20 42.68 11.17
CA ILE A 255 -16.53 43.27 11.00
C ILE A 255 -16.56 44.50 11.91
N ALA A 256 -16.34 45.67 11.32
CA ALA A 256 -16.53 46.94 12.01
C ALA A 256 -17.97 46.98 12.54
N ARG A 257 -18.13 47.07 13.86
CA ARG A 257 -19.43 47.29 14.47
C ARG A 257 -19.95 48.64 13.96
N PRO A 258 -21.17 48.73 13.42
CA PRO A 258 -21.74 50.01 13.05
C PRO A 258 -21.89 50.85 14.32
N GLU A 259 -21.35 52.06 14.30
CA GLU A 259 -21.57 53.06 15.34
C GLU A 259 -23.08 53.32 15.45
N LEU A 260 -23.64 52.99 16.60
CA LEU A 260 -25.00 53.38 16.96
C LEU A 260 -25.02 54.90 17.08
N VAL A 261 -25.49 55.55 16.01
CA VAL A 261 -25.86 56.97 16.01
C VAL A 261 -26.90 57.17 17.11
N ARG A 262 -26.48 57.81 18.20
CA ARG A 262 -27.39 58.34 19.22
C ARG A 262 -28.04 59.59 18.65
N THR A 263 -29.25 59.46 18.11
CA THR A 263 -30.16 60.60 17.96
C THR A 263 -30.84 60.90 19.29
N ALA A 264 -30.86 62.19 19.63
CA ALA A 264 -31.34 62.81 20.85
C ALA A 264 -32.83 62.56 21.15
#